data_AF-A0A820FWC0-F1
#
_entry.id   AF-A0A820FWC0-F1
#
_cell.length_a   1.000
_cell.length_b   1.000
_cell.length_c   1.000
_cell.angle_alpha   90.00
_cell.angle_beta   90.00
_cell.angle_gamma   90.00
#
_symmetry.space_group_name_H-M   'P 1'
#
loop_
_entity.id
_entity.type
_entity.pdbx_description
1 polymer ?
#
loop_
_entity_poly.entity_id
_entity_poly.type
_entity_poly.pdbx_seq_one_letter_code
_entity_poly.pdbx_strand_id
1 'polypeptide(L)'
;MSGVCTMEICQAPLCNDNVTNGNETDKDCGGETCSKCPDTLACILNADCISGVCLMGTCQAPLCNDNVTNGKETDKDCGGETCSKCQDTWACILSRDCISDVCLMGTCQAPLCNDNVTNGNETDKDCGGETCSKCPDTWKCILNRDCISDVCLLGTCQAPLCNDNVTNGNETDRDCGGETCSKCQDTWACILNRDCMSGVCTMEICQ
;
A
#
# COMPACT_ATOMS: atom_id res chain seq x y z
N MET A 1 16.55 42.88 -25.26
CA MET A 1 16.93 44.28 -24.91
C MET A 1 16.64 44.44 -23.42
N SER A 2 17.54 45.00 -22.60
CA SER A 2 17.37 44.97 -21.13
C SER A 2 16.34 45.96 -20.58
N GLY A 3 16.18 47.13 -21.21
CA GLY A 3 15.29 48.16 -20.65
C GLY A 3 15.75 48.74 -19.32
N VAL A 4 16.95 48.38 -18.83
CA VAL A 4 17.57 48.89 -17.61
C VAL A 4 18.79 49.74 -17.98
N CYS A 5 18.83 50.98 -17.46
CA CYS A 5 19.93 51.91 -17.66
C CYS A 5 20.46 52.42 -16.31
N THR A 6 21.78 52.43 -16.15
CA THR A 6 22.44 53.10 -15.02
C THR A 6 23.48 54.09 -15.57
N MET A 7 23.44 55.33 -15.08
CA MET A 7 24.29 56.43 -15.58
C MET A 7 24.32 56.54 -17.13
N GLU A 8 23.14 56.49 -17.77
CA GLU A 8 22.96 56.56 -19.23
C GLU A 8 23.53 55.37 -20.04
N ILE A 9 24.00 54.32 -19.38
CA ILE A 9 24.52 53.10 -20.01
C ILE A 9 23.49 51.97 -19.89
N CYS A 10 23.12 51.39 -21.04
CA CYS A 10 22.28 50.19 -21.08
C CYS A 10 23.01 49.03 -20.39
N GLN A 11 22.38 48.46 -19.37
CA GLN A 11 22.91 47.29 -18.68
C GLN A 11 22.56 46.01 -19.45
N ALA A 12 23.32 44.95 -19.26
CA ALA A 12 22.90 43.64 -19.73
C ALA A 12 21.67 43.17 -18.94
N PRO A 13 20.73 42.42 -19.56
CA PRO A 13 19.59 41.85 -18.83
C PRO A 13 20.07 40.87 -17.75
N LEU A 14 19.53 40.96 -16.55
CA LEU A 14 19.84 40.08 -15.42
C LEU A 14 18.54 39.53 -14.82
N CYS A 15 18.59 38.28 -14.32
CA CYS A 15 17.45 37.59 -13.70
C CYS A 15 17.02 38.14 -12.32
N ASN A 16 17.33 39.40 -12.02
CA ASN A 16 17.07 40.07 -10.74
C ASN A 16 17.12 41.60 -10.86
N ASP A 17 16.88 42.14 -12.05
CA ASP A 17 16.92 43.57 -12.36
C ASP A 17 15.55 44.27 -12.30
N ASN A 18 14.53 43.57 -11.78
CA ASN A 18 13.19 44.06 -11.50
C ASN A 18 12.35 44.43 -12.71
N VAL A 19 12.73 44.01 -13.91
CA VAL A 19 11.95 44.16 -15.14
C VAL A 19 11.80 42.80 -15.81
N THR A 20 10.83 42.65 -16.72
CA THR A 20 10.73 41.44 -17.55
C THR A 20 11.51 41.69 -18.84
N ASN A 21 12.71 41.12 -18.95
CA ASN A 21 13.60 41.38 -20.09
C ASN A 21 14.38 40.13 -20.52
N GLY A 22 15.22 40.28 -21.56
CA GLY A 22 16.06 39.17 -22.02
C GLY A 22 15.24 37.95 -22.47
N ASN A 23 15.42 36.82 -21.78
CA ASN A 23 14.72 35.56 -22.02
C ASN A 23 13.66 35.23 -20.95
N GLU A 24 13.40 36.15 -20.02
CA GLU A 24 12.44 35.94 -18.93
C GLU A 24 11.01 35.86 -19.46
N THR A 25 10.17 35.06 -18.80
CA THR A 25 8.74 34.98 -19.10
C THR A 25 7.88 35.75 -18.12
N ASP A 26 8.39 36.01 -16.90
CA ASP A 26 7.87 37.00 -15.96
C ASP A 26 9.06 37.73 -15.31
N LYS A 27 8.79 38.84 -14.64
CA LYS A 27 9.80 39.67 -13.98
C LYS A 27 10.75 38.84 -13.13
N ASP A 28 12.04 38.86 -13.48
CA ASP A 28 13.14 38.18 -12.78
C ASP A 28 13.06 36.63 -12.77
N CYS A 29 12.26 36.00 -13.66
CA CYS A 29 12.14 34.54 -13.72
C CYS A 29 11.72 33.98 -15.09
N GLY A 30 11.91 32.67 -15.26
CA GLY A 30 11.52 31.94 -16.47
C GLY A 30 12.54 32.02 -17.60
N GLY A 31 12.27 31.32 -18.69
CA GLY A 31 13.24 31.11 -19.75
C GLY A 31 14.36 30.15 -19.36
N GLU A 32 15.29 29.92 -20.29
CA GLU A 32 16.35 28.92 -20.11
C GLU A 32 17.43 29.32 -19.09
N THR A 33 17.63 30.62 -18.86
CA THR A 33 18.78 31.16 -18.11
C THR A 33 18.45 31.60 -16.70
N CYS A 34 17.18 31.89 -16.41
CA CYS A 34 16.76 32.39 -15.10
C CYS A 34 16.14 31.30 -14.24
N SER A 35 15.98 31.59 -12.95
CA SER A 35 15.25 30.70 -12.04
C SER A 35 13.81 30.53 -12.52
N LYS A 36 13.24 29.35 -12.27
CA LYS A 36 11.84 29.06 -12.59
C LYS A 36 10.90 29.98 -11.81
N CYS A 37 9.83 30.41 -12.46
CA CYS A 37 8.78 31.22 -11.90
C CYS A 37 7.89 30.44 -10.91
N PRO A 38 7.56 31.05 -9.76
CA PRO A 38 6.51 30.57 -8.87
C PRO A 38 5.13 30.51 -9.54
N ASP A 39 4.19 29.85 -8.85
CA ASP A 39 2.79 29.76 -9.26
C ASP A 39 2.19 31.14 -9.52
N THR A 40 1.21 31.21 -10.41
CA THR A 40 0.47 32.40 -10.87
C THR A 40 1.24 33.39 -11.75
N LEU A 41 2.57 33.26 -11.87
CA LEU A 41 3.39 34.08 -12.76
C LEU A 41 3.31 33.63 -14.22
N ALA A 42 3.68 34.53 -15.13
CA ALA A 42 3.65 34.30 -16.56
C ALA A 42 4.72 33.30 -17.03
N CYS A 43 4.33 32.47 -17.99
CA CYS A 43 5.18 31.44 -18.59
C CYS A 43 4.85 31.23 -20.06
N ILE A 44 5.81 30.67 -20.80
CA ILE A 44 5.63 30.25 -22.20
C ILE A 44 5.77 28.73 -22.31
N LEU A 45 6.67 28.16 -21.53
CA LEU A 45 7.00 26.74 -21.48
C LEU A 45 6.82 26.20 -20.06
N ASN A 46 6.51 24.91 -19.97
CA ASN A 46 6.49 24.17 -18.70
C ASN A 46 7.79 24.31 -17.90
N ALA A 47 8.93 24.38 -18.61
CA ALA A 47 10.24 24.55 -18.00
C ALA A 47 10.39 25.89 -17.24
N ASP A 48 9.59 26.90 -17.57
CA ASP A 48 9.61 28.20 -16.91
C ASP A 48 9.04 28.13 -15.49
N CYS A 49 8.22 27.14 -15.17
CA CYS A 49 7.50 27.06 -13.90
C CYS A 49 8.17 26.12 -12.89
N ILE A 50 8.17 26.48 -11.61
CA ILE A 50 8.67 25.61 -10.52
C ILE A 50 7.93 24.28 -10.52
N SER A 51 6.60 24.32 -10.68
CA SER A 51 5.74 23.14 -10.82
C SER A 51 6.01 22.32 -12.08
N GLY A 52 6.66 22.90 -13.10
CA GLY A 52 6.76 22.28 -14.41
C GLY A 52 5.47 22.35 -15.23
N VAL A 53 4.47 23.13 -14.80
CA VAL A 53 3.16 23.23 -15.47
C VAL A 53 2.86 24.68 -15.84
N CYS A 54 2.91 24.96 -17.14
CA CYS A 54 2.49 26.22 -17.73
C CYS A 54 1.15 26.04 -18.44
N LEU A 55 0.07 26.59 -17.88
CA LEU A 55 -1.27 26.50 -18.46
C LEU A 55 -1.82 27.89 -18.73
N MET A 56 -2.31 28.08 -19.96
CA MET A 56 -2.88 29.37 -20.43
C MET A 56 -1.93 30.57 -20.20
N GLY A 57 -0.62 30.34 -20.30
CA GLY A 57 0.41 31.36 -20.10
C GLY A 57 0.72 31.70 -18.65
N THR A 58 0.25 30.88 -17.69
CA THR A 58 0.50 31.07 -16.25
C THR A 58 0.95 29.78 -15.57
N CYS A 59 1.93 29.89 -14.67
CA CYS A 59 2.42 28.79 -13.87
C CYS A 59 1.31 28.31 -12.92
N GLN A 60 1.02 27.02 -12.97
CA GLN A 60 0.02 26.40 -12.10
C GLN A 60 0.68 25.84 -10.85
N ALA A 61 -0.08 25.78 -9.75
CA ALA A 61 0.32 25.01 -8.59
C ALA A 61 0.40 23.52 -8.96
N PRO A 62 1.34 22.75 -8.36
CA PRO A 62 1.48 21.32 -8.60
C PRO A 62 0.20 20.57 -8.17
N LEU A 63 -0.29 19.66 -9.01
CA LEU A 63 -1.45 18.82 -8.74
C LEU A 63 -1.10 17.35 -8.88
N CYS A 64 -1.74 16.50 -8.08
CA CYS A 64 -1.53 15.04 -8.09
C CYS A 64 -2.06 14.30 -9.35
N ASN A 65 -2.31 15.03 -10.44
CA ASN A 65 -2.89 14.52 -11.69
C ASN A 65 -2.56 15.41 -12.89
N ASP A 66 -1.46 16.17 -12.82
CA ASP A 66 -1.02 17.10 -13.85
C ASP A 66 -0.01 16.49 -14.84
N ASN A 67 0.27 15.19 -14.72
CA ASN A 67 1.18 14.43 -15.56
C ASN A 67 2.67 14.80 -15.39
N VAL A 68 3.06 15.45 -14.29
CA VAL A 68 4.43 15.86 -14.01
C VAL A 68 4.81 15.46 -12.59
N THR A 69 5.96 14.80 -12.40
CA THR A 69 6.48 14.53 -11.05
C THR A 69 6.90 15.83 -10.36
N ASN A 70 6.04 16.41 -9.53
CA ASN A 70 6.26 17.71 -8.90
C ASN A 70 5.71 17.79 -7.46
N GLY A 71 5.88 18.94 -6.82
CA GLY A 71 5.32 19.19 -5.50
C GLY A 71 5.82 18.21 -4.41
N LYS A 72 4.94 17.33 -3.95
CA LYS A 72 5.21 16.32 -2.91
C LYS A 72 5.20 14.88 -3.44
N GLU A 73 5.02 14.71 -4.73
CA GLU A 73 4.99 13.40 -5.38
C GLU A 73 6.33 12.67 -5.28
N THR A 74 6.28 11.34 -5.24
CA THR A 74 7.48 10.49 -5.32
C THR A 74 7.61 9.78 -6.65
N ASP A 75 6.50 9.63 -7.38
CA ASP A 75 6.47 9.33 -8.81
C ASP A 75 5.36 10.19 -9.44
N LYS A 76 5.35 10.30 -10.76
CA LYS A 76 4.39 11.09 -11.52
C LYS A 76 2.94 10.83 -11.08
N ASP A 77 2.26 11.87 -10.60
CA ASP A 77 0.85 11.84 -10.17
C ASP A 77 0.57 10.97 -8.93
N CYS A 78 1.59 10.60 -8.13
CA CYS A 78 1.38 9.78 -6.93
C CYS A 78 2.45 9.93 -5.84
N GLY A 79 2.14 9.37 -4.68
CA GLY A 79 3.02 9.28 -3.51
C GLY A 79 3.09 10.59 -2.72
N GLY A 80 3.97 10.61 -1.74
CA GLY A 80 4.02 11.70 -0.78
C GLY A 80 2.81 11.71 0.15
N GLU A 81 2.59 12.85 0.80
CA GLU A 81 1.58 12.97 1.86
C GLU A 81 0.19 13.36 1.34
N THR A 82 0.13 14.00 0.17
CA THR A 82 -1.09 14.64 -0.34
C THR A 82 -1.70 13.91 -1.53
N CYS A 83 -0.92 13.09 -2.25
CA CYS A 83 -1.37 12.40 -3.45
C CYS A 83 -1.77 10.95 -3.15
N SER A 84 -2.48 10.33 -4.10
CA SER A 84 -2.78 8.91 -4.05
C SER A 84 -1.50 8.07 -4.02
N LYS A 85 -1.57 6.90 -3.38
CA LYS A 85 -0.45 5.95 -3.34
C LYS A 85 -0.09 5.45 -4.74
N CYS A 86 1.21 5.26 -4.97
CA CYS A 86 1.81 4.73 -6.17
C CYS A 86 1.60 3.22 -6.30
N GLN A 87 1.50 2.78 -7.57
CA GLN A 87 1.40 1.37 -7.94
C GLN A 87 2.73 0.64 -7.74
N ASP A 88 2.68 -0.68 -7.81
CA ASP A 88 3.89 -1.51 -7.84
C ASP A 88 4.82 -1.05 -8.97
N THR A 89 6.13 -1.20 -8.78
CA THR A 89 7.21 -0.78 -9.69
C THR A 89 7.44 0.72 -9.86
N TRP A 90 6.59 1.56 -9.26
CA TRP A 90 6.75 3.02 -9.31
C TRP A 90 7.65 3.54 -8.19
N ALA A 91 8.18 4.74 -8.37
CA ALA A 91 9.12 5.36 -7.45
C ALA A 91 8.46 5.75 -6.11
N CYS A 92 9.22 5.56 -5.03
CA CYS A 92 8.78 5.87 -3.68
C CYS A 92 9.96 6.32 -2.82
N ILE A 93 9.66 7.05 -1.73
CA ILE A 93 10.64 7.41 -0.71
C ILE A 93 10.30 6.73 0.61
N LEU A 94 9.01 6.58 0.90
CA LEU A 94 8.46 6.01 2.12
C LEU A 94 7.49 4.88 1.77
N SER A 95 7.35 3.92 2.68
CA SER A 95 6.33 2.86 2.60
C SER A 95 4.94 3.40 2.27
N ARG A 96 4.52 4.49 2.94
CA ARG A 96 3.20 5.09 2.76
C ARG A 96 2.92 5.59 1.34
N ASP A 97 3.97 5.79 0.54
CA ASP A 97 3.83 6.23 -0.84
C ASP A 97 3.29 5.10 -1.72
N CYS A 98 3.39 3.83 -1.30
CA CYS A 98 3.03 2.66 -2.08
C CYS A 98 1.69 2.06 -1.64
N ILE A 99 0.90 1.56 -2.58
CA ILE A 99 -0.36 0.86 -2.29
C ILE A 99 -0.13 -0.33 -1.36
N SER A 100 0.96 -1.08 -1.57
CA SER A 100 1.39 -2.21 -0.72
C SER A 100 1.94 -1.79 0.63
N ASP A 101 2.17 -0.50 0.88
CA ASP A 101 2.93 -0.01 2.03
C ASP A 101 4.39 -0.55 2.11
N VAL A 102 4.93 -1.05 0.98
CA VAL A 102 6.30 -1.55 0.88
C VAL A 102 7.09 -0.75 -0.16
N CYS A 103 7.99 0.11 0.33
CA CYS A 103 8.96 0.81 -0.49
C CYS A 103 10.34 0.21 -0.29
N LEU A 104 10.88 -0.47 -1.31
CA LEU A 104 12.20 -1.11 -1.25
C LEU A 104 13.10 -0.57 -2.35
N MET A 105 14.29 -0.09 -1.95
CA MET A 105 15.29 0.47 -2.88
C MET A 105 14.75 1.62 -3.76
N GLY A 106 13.79 2.39 -3.24
CA GLY A 106 13.17 3.51 -3.96
C GLY A 106 12.05 3.10 -4.93
N THR A 107 11.56 1.87 -4.84
CA THR A 107 10.50 1.35 -5.72
C THR A 107 9.44 0.60 -4.92
N CYS A 108 8.17 0.85 -5.23
CA CYS A 108 7.03 0.14 -4.65
C CYS A 108 7.07 -1.34 -5.04
N GLN A 109 6.97 -2.22 -4.05
CA GLN A 109 6.95 -3.66 -4.26
C GLN A 109 5.50 -4.16 -4.24
N ALA A 110 5.25 -5.26 -4.96
CA ALA A 110 4.00 -5.98 -4.82
C ALA A 110 3.86 -6.53 -3.37
N PRO A 111 2.65 -6.59 -2.82
CA PRO A 111 2.39 -7.14 -1.49
C PRO A 111 2.77 -8.63 -1.45
N LEU A 112 3.48 -9.06 -0.42
CA LEU A 112 3.83 -10.47 -0.20
C LEU A 112 3.34 -10.93 1.16
N CYS A 113 2.94 -12.21 1.25
CA CYS A 113 2.48 -12.84 2.49
C CYS A 113 3.55 -12.98 3.61
N ASN A 114 4.71 -12.34 3.46
CA ASN A 114 5.85 -12.45 4.36
C ASN A 114 6.74 -11.19 4.35
N ASP A 115 6.16 -10.04 3.97
CA ASP A 115 6.86 -8.76 3.89
C ASP A 115 6.78 -7.92 5.18
N ASN A 116 6.22 -8.49 6.25
CA ASN A 116 6.05 -7.87 7.55
C ASN A 116 5.05 -6.70 7.60
N VAL A 117 4.16 -6.58 6.62
CA VAL A 117 3.13 -5.53 6.54
C VAL A 117 1.78 -6.15 6.29
N THR A 118 0.73 -5.70 7.00
CA THR A 118 -0.65 -6.13 6.68
C THR A 118 -1.12 -5.46 5.39
N ASN A 119 -1.00 -6.14 4.25
CA ASN A 119 -1.34 -5.59 2.94
C ASN A 119 -1.99 -6.64 2.01
N GLY A 120 -2.32 -6.22 0.78
CA GLY A 120 -2.91 -7.13 -0.21
C GLY A 120 -4.21 -7.76 0.27
N ASN A 121 -4.24 -9.10 0.35
CA ASN A 121 -5.40 -9.89 0.78
C ASN A 121 -5.32 -10.35 2.24
N GLU A 122 -4.30 -9.93 2.98
CA GLU A 122 -4.09 -10.37 4.35
C GLU A 122 -5.17 -9.85 5.31
N THR A 123 -5.51 -10.67 6.32
CA THR A 123 -6.42 -10.24 7.40
C THR A 123 -5.67 -9.85 8.67
N ASP A 124 -4.46 -10.37 8.84
CA ASP A 124 -3.47 -9.88 9.77
C ASP A 124 -2.09 -9.95 9.10
N LYS A 125 -1.10 -9.27 9.65
CA LYS A 125 0.25 -9.17 9.10
C LYS A 125 0.80 -10.55 8.69
N ASP A 126 1.16 -10.73 7.42
CA ASP A 126 1.74 -11.96 6.87
C ASP A 126 0.80 -13.20 6.89
N CYS A 127 -0.52 -13.04 7.07
CA CYS A 127 -1.44 -14.17 7.11
C CYS A 127 -2.91 -13.85 6.75
N GLY A 128 -3.67 -14.92 6.51
CA GLY A 128 -5.10 -14.90 6.24
C GLY A 128 -5.45 -14.58 4.78
N GLY A 129 -6.72 -14.34 4.52
CA GLY A 129 -7.20 -14.11 3.17
C GLY A 129 -7.20 -15.37 2.31
N GLU A 130 -7.24 -15.17 1.00
CA GLU A 130 -7.33 -16.29 0.04
C GLU A 130 -5.98 -16.85 -0.37
N THR A 131 -4.93 -16.03 -0.32
CA THR A 131 -3.63 -16.34 -0.92
C THR A 131 -2.54 -16.63 0.09
N CYS A 132 -2.67 -16.15 1.34
CA CYS A 132 -1.65 -16.30 2.36
C CYS A 132 -1.92 -17.48 3.29
N SER A 133 -0.92 -17.83 4.09
CA SER A 133 -1.05 -18.89 5.10
C SER A 133 -2.10 -18.49 6.14
N LYS A 134 -2.77 -19.47 6.73
CA LYS A 134 -3.75 -19.22 7.79
C LYS A 134 -3.08 -18.58 9.02
N CYS A 135 -3.78 -17.65 9.64
CA CYS A 135 -3.40 -16.94 10.84
C CYS A 135 -3.50 -17.84 12.09
N PRO A 136 -2.55 -17.69 13.03
CA PRO A 136 -2.61 -18.36 14.32
C PRO A 136 -3.67 -17.76 15.23
N ASP A 137 -3.93 -18.42 16.35
CA ASP A 137 -4.87 -17.96 17.37
C ASP A 137 -4.55 -16.53 17.83
N THR A 138 -5.58 -15.78 18.21
CA THR A 138 -5.57 -14.36 18.64
C THR A 138 -5.31 -13.33 17.54
N TRP A 139 -4.90 -13.75 16.35
CA TRP A 139 -4.65 -12.86 15.22
C TRP A 139 -5.95 -12.52 14.50
N LYS A 140 -5.95 -11.42 13.75
CA LYS A 140 -7.13 -10.92 13.06
C LYS A 140 -7.55 -11.82 11.91
N CYS A 141 -8.85 -11.91 11.73
CA CYS A 141 -9.49 -12.66 10.66
C CYS A 141 -10.78 -11.96 10.23
N ILE A 142 -11.22 -12.25 9.01
CA ILE A 142 -12.53 -11.83 8.49
C ILE A 142 -13.42 -13.06 8.31
N LEU A 143 -12.83 -14.17 7.90
CA LEU A 143 -13.47 -15.43 7.60
C LEU A 143 -12.81 -16.56 8.37
N ASN A 144 -13.58 -17.62 8.64
CA ASN A 144 -13.10 -18.83 9.30
C ASN A 144 -11.84 -19.40 8.63
N ARG A 145 -11.83 -19.46 7.29
CA ARG A 145 -10.70 -19.97 6.50
C ARG A 145 -9.38 -19.22 6.74
N ASP A 146 -9.45 -18.00 7.25
CA ASP A 146 -8.26 -17.19 7.53
C ASP A 146 -7.51 -17.75 8.75
N CYS A 147 -8.14 -18.56 9.59
CA CYS A 147 -7.59 -19.07 10.84
C CYS A 147 -7.14 -20.53 10.72
N ILE A 148 -6.02 -20.88 11.37
CA ILE A 148 -5.54 -22.28 11.43
C ILE A 148 -6.63 -23.20 12.01
N SER A 149 -7.37 -22.73 13.02
CA SER A 149 -8.49 -23.44 13.64
C SER A 149 -9.76 -23.49 12.78
N ASP A 150 -9.83 -22.77 11.67
CA ASP A 150 -11.06 -22.52 10.92
C ASP A 150 -12.19 -21.86 11.77
N VAL A 151 -11.82 -21.16 12.86
CA VAL A 151 -12.76 -20.43 13.72
C VAL A 151 -12.36 -18.96 13.84
N CYS A 152 -13.12 -18.10 13.16
CA CYS A 152 -13.00 -16.66 13.28
C CYS A 152 -14.18 -16.10 14.09
N LEU A 153 -13.92 -15.61 15.30
CA LEU A 153 -14.94 -15.05 16.19
C LEU A 153 -14.56 -13.63 16.61
N LEU A 154 -15.52 -12.71 16.46
CA LEU A 154 -15.33 -11.28 16.78
C LEU A 154 -14.10 -10.65 16.08
N GLY A 155 -13.78 -11.14 14.88
CA GLY A 155 -12.64 -10.65 14.07
C GLY A 155 -11.27 -11.16 14.53
N THR A 156 -11.23 -12.22 15.35
CA THR A 156 -9.99 -12.85 15.81
C THR A 156 -10.07 -14.37 15.77
N CYS A 157 -8.97 -15.01 15.38
CA CYS A 157 -8.84 -16.46 15.36
C CYS A 157 -8.91 -17.02 16.78
N GLN A 158 -9.78 -17.99 16.98
CA GLN A 158 -9.92 -18.67 18.27
C GLN A 158 -9.14 -19.97 18.27
N ALA A 159 -8.68 -20.38 19.44
CA ALA A 159 -8.14 -21.72 19.62
C ALA A 159 -9.24 -22.77 19.29
N PRO A 160 -8.85 -23.92 18.70
CA PRO A 160 -9.79 -24.99 18.42
C PRO A 160 -10.40 -25.53 19.72
N LEU A 161 -11.72 -25.70 19.75
CA LEU A 161 -12.45 -26.29 20.89
C LEU A 161 -13.20 -27.53 20.43
N CYS A 162 -13.31 -28.52 21.32
CA CYS A 162 -14.04 -29.76 21.09
C CYS A 162 -15.57 -29.61 20.90
N ASN A 163 -16.07 -28.39 20.75
CA ASN A 163 -17.49 -28.04 20.67
C ASN A 163 -17.72 -26.74 19.88
N ASP A 164 -16.81 -26.42 18.96
CA ASP A 164 -16.90 -25.24 18.08
C ASP A 164 -17.57 -25.53 16.74
N ASN A 165 -18.04 -26.77 16.54
CA ASN A 165 -18.77 -27.22 15.38
C ASN A 165 -17.89 -27.17 14.11
N VAL A 166 -16.58 -27.37 14.24
CA VAL A 166 -15.60 -27.45 13.15
C VAL A 166 -14.64 -28.60 13.44
N THR A 167 -14.37 -29.46 12.45
CA THR A 167 -13.36 -30.52 12.61
C THR A 167 -11.96 -29.90 12.57
N ASN A 168 -11.37 -29.63 13.73
CA ASN A 168 -10.08 -28.96 13.85
C ASN A 168 -9.25 -29.51 15.02
N GLY A 169 -8.04 -28.96 15.23
CA GLY A 169 -7.18 -29.35 16.34
C GLY A 169 -6.81 -30.84 16.31
N ASN A 170 -7.20 -31.58 17.35
CA ASN A 170 -6.93 -33.02 17.49
C ASN A 170 -8.16 -33.88 17.17
N GLU A 171 -9.26 -33.30 16.73
CA GLU A 171 -10.49 -34.02 16.43
C GLU A 171 -10.33 -34.97 15.24
N THR A 172 -11.03 -36.11 15.30
CA THR A 172 -11.10 -37.04 14.17
C THR A 172 -12.42 -36.99 13.42
N ASP A 173 -13.46 -36.47 14.08
CA ASP A 173 -14.70 -36.01 13.46
C ASP A 173 -15.15 -34.74 14.21
N ARG A 174 -16.08 -33.99 13.63
CA ARG A 174 -16.58 -32.73 14.17
C ARG A 174 -16.95 -32.84 15.66
N ASP A 175 -16.28 -32.05 16.50
CA ASP A 175 -16.48 -31.97 17.95
C ASP A 175 -16.17 -33.28 18.72
N CYS A 176 -15.39 -34.22 18.14
CA CYS A 176 -15.04 -35.47 18.82
C CYS A 176 -13.75 -36.15 18.34
N GLY A 177 -13.31 -37.13 19.12
CA GLY A 177 -12.16 -37.98 18.82
C GLY A 177 -10.83 -37.39 19.26
N GLY A 178 -9.75 -38.04 18.86
CA GLY A 178 -8.41 -37.66 19.30
C GLY A 178 -8.15 -37.93 20.78
N GLU A 179 -7.14 -37.23 21.31
CA GLU A 179 -6.69 -37.43 22.69
C GLU A 179 -7.44 -36.57 23.71
N THR A 180 -7.90 -35.38 23.29
CA THR A 180 -8.42 -34.34 24.19
C THR A 180 -9.94 -34.21 24.18
N CYS A 181 -10.62 -34.61 23.10
CA CYS A 181 -12.06 -34.43 22.95
C CYS A 181 -12.86 -35.67 23.38
N SER A 182 -14.18 -35.50 23.51
CA SER A 182 -15.08 -36.63 23.74
C SER A 182 -14.98 -37.65 22.61
N LYS A 183 -15.17 -38.92 22.94
CA LYS A 183 -15.16 -39.98 21.92
C LYS A 183 -16.33 -39.85 20.95
N CYS A 184 -16.09 -40.18 19.69
CA CYS A 184 -17.06 -40.17 18.62
C CYS A 184 -18.05 -41.33 18.73
N GLN A 185 -19.28 -41.08 18.27
CA GLN A 185 -20.34 -42.08 18.19
C GLN A 185 -20.08 -43.06 17.04
N ASP A 186 -20.80 -44.18 17.04
CA ASP A 186 -20.77 -45.12 15.91
C ASP A 186 -21.18 -44.39 14.63
N THR A 187 -20.61 -44.78 13.50
CA THR A 187 -20.72 -44.15 12.16
C THR A 187 -19.94 -42.84 11.93
N TRP A 188 -19.31 -42.29 12.97
CA TRP A 188 -18.50 -41.07 12.85
C TRP A 188 -17.03 -41.40 12.54
N ALA A 189 -16.30 -40.43 12.01
CA ALA A 189 -14.91 -40.60 11.58
C ALA A 189 -13.94 -40.82 12.75
N CYS A 190 -12.95 -41.67 12.54
CA CYS A 190 -11.92 -41.99 13.54
C CYS A 190 -10.59 -42.33 12.88
N ILE A 191 -9.49 -42.16 13.63
CA ILE A 191 -8.14 -42.58 13.21
C ILE A 191 -7.65 -43.74 14.08
N LEU A 192 -8.00 -43.72 15.37
CA LEU A 192 -7.59 -44.68 16.37
C LEU A 192 -8.82 -45.26 17.09
N ASN A 193 -8.70 -46.50 17.54
CA ASN A 193 -9.71 -47.18 18.36
C ASN A 193 -10.15 -46.36 19.58
N ARG A 194 -9.24 -45.56 20.17
CA ARG A 194 -9.54 -44.73 21.34
C ARG A 194 -10.51 -43.58 21.02
N ASP A 195 -10.60 -43.17 19.77
CA ASP A 195 -11.44 -42.06 19.32
C ASP A 195 -12.92 -42.45 19.37
N CYS A 196 -13.24 -43.75 19.34
CA CYS A 196 -14.61 -44.26 19.33
C CYS A 196 -15.12 -44.61 20.72
N MET A 197 -16.41 -44.31 20.98
CA MET A 197 -17.09 -44.71 22.22
C MET A 197 -17.03 -46.23 22.43
N SER A 198 -17.17 -47.00 21.35
CA SER A 198 -17.09 -48.47 21.33
C SER A 198 -15.67 -49.02 21.54
N GLY A 199 -14.64 -48.19 21.33
CA GLY A 199 -13.25 -48.65 21.31
C GLY A 199 -12.84 -49.34 19.99
N VAL A 200 -13.68 -49.30 18.95
CA VAL A 200 -13.43 -49.97 17.66
C VAL A 200 -13.50 -48.94 16.54
N CYS A 201 -12.36 -48.70 15.90
CA CYS A 201 -12.22 -47.91 14.69
C CYS A 201 -11.82 -48.83 13.54
N THR A 202 -12.67 -48.94 12.53
CA THR A 202 -12.40 -49.78 11.36
C THR A 202 -12.78 -49.03 10.09
N MET A 203 -11.90 -49.05 9.09
CA MET A 203 -12.11 -48.30 7.84
C MET A 203 -12.41 -46.80 8.10
N GLU A 204 -11.69 -46.20 9.06
CA GLU A 204 -11.82 -44.78 9.46
C GLU A 204 -13.21 -44.41 10.03
N ILE A 205 -14.00 -45.40 10.45
CA ILE A 205 -15.36 -45.21 11.00
C ILE A 205 -15.51 -45.99 12.32
N CYS A 206 -16.15 -45.36 13.32
CA CYS A 206 -16.49 -45.99 14.59
C CYS A 206 -17.61 -47.02 14.44
N GLN A 207 -17.46 -48.19 15.08
CA GLN A 207 -18.39 -49.32 15.01
C GLN A 207 -18.92 -49.78 16.35
#